data_AF-A0A2V8SQA0-F1
#
_entry.id   AF-A0A2V8SQA0-F1
#
_cell.length_a   1.000
_cell.length_b   1.000
_cell.length_c   1.000
_cell.angle_alpha   90.00
_cell.angle_beta   90.00
_cell.angle_gamma   90.00
#
_symmetry.space_group_name_H-M   'P 1'
#
loop_
_entity.id
_entity.type
_entity.pdbx_description
1 polymer ?
#
loop_
_entity_poly.entity_id
_entity_poly.type
_entity_poly.pdbx_seq_one_letter_code
_entity_poly.pdbx_strand_id
1 'polypeptide(L)'
;MTKDMNFSIKAPAGFDFKRTLNSHGWCELLPFEWVDDSTLVRVLDLPEAAPVTVIVKGDRRALSVSTSRRLGKRALARVESDMRHIFRLDERLEEFYASIGDDPEFSWIARDGAGRLLRSPTVFEDLVKSITTTNCSWSLTRKMVTELVNNLGREAADGRRAFPTPEA
;
A
#
# COMPACT_ATOMS: atom_id res chain seq x y z
N MET A 1 -9.98 -5.38 24.66
CA MET A 1 -10.83 -5.14 23.47
C MET A 1 -10.48 -3.76 22.92
N THR A 2 -9.44 -3.69 22.09
CA THR A 2 -9.09 -2.47 21.35
C THR A 2 -10.24 -2.18 20.39
N LYS A 3 -10.88 -1.01 20.49
CA LYS A 3 -11.96 -0.65 19.58
C LYS A 3 -11.33 -0.29 18.24
N ASP A 4 -11.46 -1.18 17.27
CA ASP A 4 -11.11 -0.91 15.87
C ASP A 4 -11.95 0.26 15.33
N MET A 5 -11.42 0.96 14.35
CA MET A 5 -12.12 2.05 13.66
C MET A 5 -12.11 1.80 12.16
N ASN A 6 -13.28 1.94 11.53
CA ASN A 6 -13.48 1.64 10.12
C ASN A 6 -13.93 2.87 9.36
N PHE A 7 -13.42 3.06 8.15
CA PHE A 7 -13.87 4.09 7.22
C PHE A 7 -13.69 3.60 5.78
N SER A 8 -14.36 4.26 4.82
CA SER A 8 -14.30 3.88 3.41
C SER A 8 -13.80 5.03 2.55
N ILE A 9 -13.00 4.69 1.54
CA ILE A 9 -12.45 5.61 0.54
C ILE A 9 -12.99 5.19 -0.82
N LYS A 10 -13.70 6.10 -1.50
CA LYS A 10 -14.19 5.84 -2.86
C LYS A 10 -13.02 5.72 -3.83
N ALA A 11 -13.05 4.68 -4.66
CA ALA A 11 -12.08 4.47 -5.73
C ALA A 11 -12.53 5.16 -7.03
N PRO A 12 -11.58 5.57 -7.89
CA PRO A 12 -11.90 6.15 -9.20
C PRO A 12 -12.46 5.08 -10.16
N ALA A 13 -13.06 5.53 -11.26
CA ALA A 13 -13.47 4.64 -12.34
C ALA A 13 -12.26 3.87 -12.90
N GLY A 14 -12.47 2.60 -13.26
CA GLY A 14 -11.39 1.73 -13.75
C GLY A 14 -10.44 1.24 -12.66
N PHE A 15 -10.69 1.51 -11.37
CA PHE A 15 -9.91 0.92 -10.29
C PHE A 15 -10.17 -0.60 -10.18
N ASP A 16 -9.09 -1.37 -10.05
CA ASP A 16 -9.14 -2.79 -9.74
C ASP A 16 -8.13 -3.07 -8.60
N PHE A 17 -8.67 -3.39 -7.42
CA PHE A 17 -7.88 -3.62 -6.21
C PHE A 17 -6.87 -4.75 -6.39
N LYS A 18 -7.33 -5.90 -6.89
CA LYS A 18 -6.49 -7.08 -7.12
C LYS A 18 -5.34 -6.76 -8.06
N ARG A 19 -5.63 -6.11 -9.20
CA ARG A 19 -4.58 -5.72 -10.16
C ARG A 19 -3.60 -4.71 -9.57
N THR A 20 -4.08 -3.77 -8.75
CA THR A 20 -3.21 -2.82 -8.06
C THR A 20 -2.27 -3.53 -7.08
N LEU A 21 -2.78 -4.50 -6.29
CA LEU A 21 -1.95 -5.31 -5.39
C LEU A 21 -0.91 -6.13 -6.16
N ASN A 22 -1.33 -6.79 -7.24
CA ASN A 22 -0.49 -7.66 -8.07
C ASN A 22 0.32 -6.88 -9.13
N SER A 23 0.37 -5.56 -9.03
CA SER A 23 1.06 -4.72 -10.02
C SER A 23 2.58 -4.98 -10.05
N HIS A 24 3.13 -5.37 -8.90
CA HIS A 24 4.53 -5.73 -8.68
C HIS A 24 4.66 -6.36 -7.28
N GLY A 25 5.88 -6.75 -6.88
CA GLY A 25 6.11 -7.52 -5.64
C GLY A 25 6.03 -6.74 -4.31
N TRP A 26 5.72 -5.44 -4.27
CA TRP A 26 5.75 -4.70 -2.99
C TRP A 26 4.80 -5.23 -1.94
N CYS A 27 3.64 -5.76 -2.34
CA CYS A 27 2.65 -6.31 -1.43
C CYS A 27 3.19 -7.51 -0.61
N GLU A 28 4.29 -8.15 -1.06
CA GLU A 28 4.96 -9.25 -0.37
C GLU A 28 6.13 -8.81 0.54
N LEU A 29 6.44 -7.50 0.57
CA LEU A 29 7.52 -6.93 1.34
C LEU A 29 7.00 -6.17 2.55
N LEU A 30 7.51 -6.52 3.74
CA LEU A 30 7.19 -5.80 4.97
C LEU A 30 7.37 -4.27 4.79
N PRO A 31 6.53 -3.45 5.44
CA PRO A 31 5.46 -3.85 6.35
C PRO A 31 4.14 -4.18 5.65
N PHE A 32 4.10 -4.43 4.33
CA PHE A 32 2.93 -5.05 3.69
C PHE A 32 2.86 -6.54 4.04
N GLU A 33 1.64 -7.02 4.24
CA GLU A 33 1.29 -8.44 4.31
C GLU A 33 0.11 -8.66 3.36
N TRP A 34 0.38 -9.30 2.22
CA TRP A 34 -0.66 -9.73 1.30
C TRP A 34 -1.36 -10.98 1.84
N VAL A 35 -2.64 -10.85 2.20
CA VAL A 35 -3.43 -11.95 2.78
C VAL A 35 -4.15 -12.73 1.68
N ASP A 36 -4.86 -12.02 0.81
CA ASP A 36 -5.57 -12.57 -0.34
C ASP A 36 -5.87 -11.48 -1.39
N ASP A 37 -6.50 -11.84 -2.51
CA ASP A 37 -6.83 -10.93 -3.62
C ASP A 37 -7.73 -9.73 -3.24
N SER A 38 -8.30 -9.72 -2.04
CA SER A 38 -9.21 -8.70 -1.53
C SER A 38 -8.72 -8.03 -0.25
N THR A 39 -7.63 -8.51 0.37
CA THR A 39 -7.17 -8.07 1.68
C THR A 39 -5.66 -7.82 1.72
N LEU A 40 -5.29 -6.61 2.12
CA LEU A 40 -3.91 -6.19 2.38
C LEU A 40 -3.81 -5.68 3.82
N VAL A 41 -2.81 -6.16 4.56
CA VAL A 41 -2.46 -5.61 5.88
C VAL A 41 -1.18 -4.80 5.76
N ARG A 42 -1.08 -3.71 6.53
CA ARG A 42 0.15 -2.91 6.61
C ARG A 42 0.29 -2.23 7.96
N VAL A 43 1.52 -2.07 8.44
CA VAL A 43 1.81 -1.09 9.51
C VAL A 43 2.20 0.27 8.94
N LEU A 44 1.52 1.33 9.34
CA LEU A 44 1.86 2.71 9.03
C LEU A 44 2.57 3.36 10.20
N ASP A 45 3.70 4.03 9.93
CA ASP A 45 4.32 4.90 10.91
C ASP A 45 3.55 6.21 11.06
N LEU A 46 3.51 6.76 12.27
CA LEU A 46 2.88 8.04 12.58
C LEU A 46 3.91 8.92 13.30
N PRO A 47 4.25 10.13 12.81
CA PRO A 47 5.32 10.94 13.40
C PRO A 47 5.11 11.28 14.89
N GLU A 48 3.86 11.59 15.28
CA GLU A 48 3.52 12.03 16.65
C GLU A 48 2.82 10.94 17.48
N ALA A 49 2.78 9.70 17.01
CA ALA A 49 2.06 8.62 17.68
C ALA A 49 2.72 7.26 17.47
N ALA A 50 2.30 6.25 18.25
CA ALA A 50 2.69 4.87 17.96
C ALA A 50 2.19 4.46 16.55
N PRO A 51 2.98 3.68 15.80
CA PRO A 51 2.53 3.07 14.55
C PRO A 51 1.17 2.39 14.67
N VAL A 52 0.47 2.26 13.54
CA VAL A 52 -0.86 1.66 13.49
C VAL A 52 -0.93 0.62 12.38
N THR A 53 -1.42 -0.57 12.73
CA THR A 53 -1.75 -1.61 11.76
C THR A 53 -3.08 -1.26 11.10
N VAL A 54 -3.08 -1.26 9.77
CA VAL A 54 -4.26 -1.06 8.93
C VAL A 54 -4.56 -2.34 8.16
N ILE A 55 -5.84 -2.70 8.12
CA ILE A 55 -6.38 -3.77 7.28
C ILE A 55 -7.21 -3.10 6.20
N VAL A 56 -6.82 -3.29 4.96
CA VAL A 56 -7.48 -2.74 3.79
C VAL A 56 -8.15 -3.87 3.05
N LYS A 57 -9.48 -3.77 2.93
CA LYS A 57 -10.25 -4.58 2.00
C LYS A 57 -10.66 -3.72 0.82
N GLY A 58 -10.55 -4.22 -0.39
CA GLY A 58 -10.89 -3.42 -1.57
C GLY A 58 -11.67 -4.18 -2.62
N ASP A 59 -12.47 -3.43 -3.37
CA ASP A 59 -13.14 -3.86 -4.59
C ASP A 59 -12.95 -2.80 -5.69
N ARG A 60 -13.73 -2.87 -6.78
CA ARG A 60 -13.64 -1.92 -7.90
C ARG A 60 -14.19 -0.52 -7.59
N ARG A 61 -14.87 -0.33 -6.47
CA ARG A 61 -15.60 0.89 -6.12
C ARG A 61 -15.02 1.60 -4.91
N ALA A 62 -14.43 0.87 -3.96
CA ALA A 62 -13.94 1.45 -2.73
C ALA A 62 -12.86 0.63 -2.05
N LEU A 63 -12.14 1.30 -1.16
CA LEU A 63 -11.38 0.68 -0.08
C LEU A 63 -12.19 0.78 1.22
N SER A 64 -12.20 -0.29 2.00
CA SER A 64 -12.64 -0.33 3.39
C SER A 64 -11.41 -0.50 4.27
N VAL A 65 -11.11 0.50 5.08
CA VAL A 65 -9.90 0.58 5.90
C VAL A 65 -10.27 0.44 7.36
N SER A 66 -9.63 -0.50 8.05
CA SER A 66 -9.80 -0.76 9.48
C SER A 66 -8.47 -0.52 10.20
N THR A 67 -8.47 0.24 11.30
CA THR A 67 -7.26 0.51 12.10
C THR A 67 -7.30 -0.29 13.40
N SER A 68 -6.16 -0.86 13.82
CA SER A 68 -6.04 -1.70 15.03
C SER A 68 -6.32 -0.98 16.37
N ARG A 69 -6.54 0.33 16.31
CA ARG A 69 -6.96 1.18 17.43
C ARG A 69 -7.71 2.41 16.91
N ARG A 70 -8.47 3.06 17.78
CA ARG A 70 -9.04 4.39 17.49
C ARG A 70 -7.94 5.42 17.28
N LEU A 71 -8.14 6.28 16.28
CA LEU A 71 -7.25 7.40 15.98
C LEU A 71 -7.97 8.72 16.22
N GLY A 72 -7.21 9.74 16.65
CA GLY A 72 -7.69 11.12 16.63
C GLY A 72 -7.83 11.63 15.19
N LYS A 73 -8.56 12.74 15.01
CA LYS A 73 -8.89 13.30 13.69
C LYS A 73 -7.67 13.48 12.77
N ARG A 74 -6.56 14.02 13.31
CA ARG A 74 -5.31 14.25 12.54
C ARG A 74 -4.69 12.94 12.04
N ALA A 75 -4.56 11.95 12.92
CA ALA A 75 -4.00 10.65 12.56
C ALA A 75 -4.91 9.89 11.57
N LEU A 76 -6.23 9.98 11.75
CA LEU A 76 -7.18 9.40 10.79
C LEU A 76 -7.05 10.03 9.40
N ALA A 77 -7.01 11.37 9.31
CA ALA A 77 -6.82 12.07 8.04
C ALA A 77 -5.48 11.69 7.38
N ARG A 78 -4.43 11.48 8.17
CA ARG A 78 -3.14 10.98 7.66
C ARG A 78 -3.27 9.57 7.09
N VAL A 79 -3.91 8.64 7.82
CA VAL A 79 -4.12 7.27 7.32
C VAL A 79 -4.95 7.27 6.04
N GLU A 80 -6.02 8.07 5.95
CA GLU A 80 -6.79 8.21 4.71
C GLU A 80 -5.92 8.71 3.56
N SER A 81 -5.13 9.76 3.79
CA SER A 81 -4.18 10.30 2.79
C SER A 81 -3.16 9.25 2.36
N ASP A 82 -2.60 8.49 3.30
CA ASP A 82 -1.64 7.42 2.98
C ASP A 82 -2.31 6.29 2.19
N MET A 83 -3.56 5.94 2.46
CA MET A 83 -4.28 4.93 1.66
C MET A 83 -4.56 5.42 0.25
N ARG A 84 -5.00 6.67 0.09
CA ARG A 84 -5.13 7.28 -1.25
C ARG A 84 -3.81 7.28 -2.00
N HIS A 85 -2.73 7.63 -1.30
CA HIS A 85 -1.39 7.63 -1.86
C HIS A 85 -0.93 6.23 -2.27
N ILE A 86 -0.95 5.25 -1.36
CA ILE A 86 -0.48 3.87 -1.55
C ILE A 86 -1.18 3.21 -2.74
N PHE A 87 -2.51 3.38 -2.84
CA PHE A 87 -3.30 2.83 -3.94
C PHE A 87 -3.40 3.74 -5.16
N ARG A 88 -2.68 4.88 -5.16
CA ARG A 88 -2.67 5.91 -6.21
C ARG A 88 -4.09 6.34 -6.62
N LEU A 89 -5.04 6.42 -5.69
CA LEU A 89 -6.47 6.64 -6.01
C LEU A 89 -6.75 8.00 -6.67
N ASP A 90 -5.89 8.98 -6.44
CA ASP A 90 -6.06 10.34 -6.96
C ASP A 90 -5.40 10.52 -8.35
N GLU A 91 -4.77 9.49 -8.90
CA GLU A 91 -4.14 9.57 -10.21
C GLU A 91 -5.13 9.28 -11.34
N ARG A 92 -5.12 10.20 -12.30
CA ARG A 92 -5.97 10.24 -13.48
C ARG A 92 -5.34 9.44 -14.61
N LEU A 93 -5.98 8.31 -14.94
CA LEU A 93 -5.52 7.41 -16.01
C LEU A 93 -6.42 7.51 -17.25
N GLU A 94 -7.35 8.46 -17.31
CA GLU A 94 -8.31 8.55 -18.42
C GLU A 94 -7.60 8.82 -19.75
N GLU A 95 -6.60 9.71 -19.77
CA GLU A 95 -5.81 10.01 -20.96
C GLU A 95 -4.96 8.81 -21.40
N PHE A 96 -4.39 8.08 -20.43
CA PHE A 96 -3.67 6.84 -20.70
C PHE A 96 -4.59 5.80 -21.35
N TYR A 97 -5.78 5.58 -20.79
CA TYR A 97 -6.76 4.64 -21.34
C TYR A 97 -7.28 5.07 -22.72
N ALA A 98 -7.48 6.36 -22.96
CA ALA A 98 -7.85 6.88 -24.27
C ALA A 98 -6.73 6.63 -25.30
N SER A 99 -5.46 6.82 -24.93
CA SER A 99 -4.33 6.65 -25.87
C SER A 99 -4.08 5.21 -26.30
N ILE A 100 -4.42 4.22 -25.47
CA ILE A 100 -4.16 2.81 -25.73
C ILE A 100 -5.41 2.03 -26.15
N GLY A 101 -6.60 2.65 -26.05
CA GLY A 101 -7.88 1.98 -26.24
C GLY A 101 -8.07 1.42 -27.66
N ASP A 102 -7.49 2.10 -28.65
CA ASP A 102 -7.58 1.71 -30.07
C ASP A 102 -6.41 0.83 -30.52
N ASP A 103 -5.43 0.57 -29.64
CA ASP A 103 -4.32 -0.32 -29.94
C ASP A 103 -4.78 -1.79 -29.80
N PRO A 104 -4.75 -2.61 -30.86
CA PRO A 104 -5.24 -3.99 -30.78
C PRO A 104 -4.49 -4.86 -29.76
N GLU A 105 -3.20 -4.59 -29.51
CA GLU A 105 -2.38 -5.32 -28.56
C GLU A 105 -2.58 -4.85 -27.12
N PHE A 106 -2.87 -3.56 -26.91
CA PHE A 106 -2.94 -2.94 -25.57
C PHE A 106 -4.33 -2.49 -25.10
N SER A 107 -5.36 -2.56 -25.95
CA SER A 107 -6.75 -2.18 -25.61
C SER A 107 -7.31 -2.87 -24.36
N TRP A 108 -6.82 -4.07 -24.04
CA TRP A 108 -7.18 -4.80 -22.82
C TRP A 108 -6.84 -4.02 -21.54
N ILE A 109 -5.81 -3.16 -21.56
CA ILE A 109 -5.39 -2.36 -20.40
C ILE A 109 -6.51 -1.39 -20.02
N ALA A 110 -7.09 -0.69 -21.00
CA ALA A 110 -8.20 0.22 -20.79
C ALA A 110 -9.48 -0.53 -20.40
N ARG A 111 -9.78 -1.65 -21.08
CA ARG A 111 -10.94 -2.50 -20.78
C ARG A 111 -10.93 -3.02 -19.33
N ASP A 112 -9.77 -3.45 -18.84
CA ASP A 112 -9.63 -4.14 -17.56
C ASP A 112 -9.15 -3.24 -16.42
N GLY A 113 -8.91 -1.95 -16.68
CA GLY A 113 -8.45 -0.98 -15.66
C GLY A 113 -7.03 -1.23 -15.15
N ALA A 114 -6.12 -1.68 -16.01
CA ALA A 114 -4.73 -1.95 -15.65
C ALA A 114 -3.87 -0.66 -15.60
N GLY A 115 -2.61 -0.75 -15.17
CA GLY A 115 -1.65 0.37 -15.16
C GLY A 115 -1.49 1.11 -13.83
N ARG A 116 -2.41 0.93 -12.88
CA ARG A 116 -2.23 1.47 -11.52
C ARG A 116 -1.30 0.57 -10.70
N LEU A 117 -0.27 1.17 -10.12
CA LEU A 117 0.72 0.45 -9.30
C LEU A 117 0.49 0.71 -7.81
N LEU A 118 0.69 -0.29 -6.96
CA LEU A 118 0.82 -0.07 -5.52
C LEU A 118 2.12 0.72 -5.26
N ARG A 119 2.18 1.49 -4.17
CA ARG A 119 3.43 2.12 -3.70
C ARG A 119 3.48 2.19 -2.18
N SER A 120 4.64 2.51 -1.63
CA SER A 120 4.76 2.75 -0.19
C SER A 120 4.23 4.15 0.20
N PRO A 121 3.97 4.44 1.49
CA PRO A 121 3.57 5.78 1.95
C PRO A 121 4.63 6.86 1.72
N THR A 122 5.89 6.48 1.51
CA THR A 122 7.01 7.41 1.37
C THR A 122 7.93 7.00 0.23
N VAL A 123 8.51 8.00 -0.44
CA VAL A 123 9.56 7.79 -1.46
C VAL A 123 10.78 7.11 -0.86
N PHE A 124 11.11 7.41 0.40
CA PHE A 124 12.24 6.78 1.10
C PHE A 124 12.08 5.26 1.15
N GLU A 125 10.90 4.78 1.56
CA GLU A 125 10.65 3.33 1.61
C GLU A 125 10.73 2.69 0.22
N ASP A 126 10.12 3.30 -0.80
CA ASP A 126 10.20 2.79 -2.17
C ASP A 126 11.65 2.75 -2.68
N LEU A 127 12.44 3.79 -2.42
CA LEU A 127 13.86 3.87 -2.78
C LEU A 127 14.67 2.76 -2.11
N VAL A 128 14.54 2.59 -0.79
CA VAL A 128 15.27 1.56 -0.05
C VAL A 128 14.88 0.17 -0.56
N LYS A 129 13.58 -0.09 -0.75
CA LYS A 129 13.13 -1.35 -1.32
C LYS A 129 13.69 -1.57 -2.73
N SER A 130 13.71 -0.56 -3.59
CA SER A 130 14.35 -0.66 -4.92
C SER A 130 15.84 -0.97 -4.83
N ILE A 131 16.59 -0.35 -3.92
CA ILE A 131 18.00 -0.68 -3.69
C ILE A 131 18.15 -2.15 -3.30
N THR A 132 17.30 -2.64 -2.38
CA THR A 132 17.30 -4.05 -1.97
C THR A 132 16.83 -5.03 -3.06
N THR A 133 16.44 -4.56 -4.24
CA THR A 133 16.12 -5.40 -5.42
C THR A 133 17.24 -5.42 -6.46
N THR A 134 18.29 -4.62 -6.28
CA THR A 134 19.34 -4.48 -7.29
C THR A 134 20.33 -5.64 -7.21
N ASN A 135 20.51 -6.37 -8.33
CA ASN A 135 21.46 -7.48 -8.47
C ASN A 135 21.32 -8.59 -7.41
N CYS A 136 20.09 -8.85 -6.93
CA CYS A 136 19.82 -9.89 -5.96
C CYS A 136 18.57 -10.69 -6.31
N SER A 137 18.44 -11.89 -5.74
CA SER A 137 17.21 -12.67 -5.87
C SER A 137 16.08 -12.05 -5.06
N TRP A 138 14.83 -12.35 -5.46
CA TRP A 138 13.65 -11.95 -4.70
C TRP A 138 13.67 -12.45 -3.25
N SER A 139 14.16 -13.68 -3.03
CA SER A 139 14.33 -14.25 -1.68
C SER A 139 15.28 -13.41 -0.82
N LEU A 140 16.35 -12.86 -1.40
CA LEU A 140 17.29 -12.01 -0.69
C LEU A 140 16.70 -10.62 -0.43
N THR A 141 15.97 -10.03 -1.39
CA THR A 141 15.18 -8.80 -1.17
C THR A 141 14.24 -8.96 0.02
N ARG A 142 13.42 -10.02 0.04
CA ARG A 142 12.49 -10.29 1.15
C ARG A 142 13.21 -10.38 2.48
N LYS A 143 14.35 -11.06 2.54
CA LYS A 143 15.18 -11.15 3.75
C LYS A 143 15.69 -9.78 4.20
N MET A 144 16.31 -9.01 3.29
CA MET A 144 16.85 -7.69 3.62
C MET A 144 15.77 -6.72 4.15
N VAL A 145 14.61 -6.66 3.48
CA VAL A 145 13.50 -5.81 3.93
C VAL A 145 12.93 -6.28 5.26
N THR A 146 12.84 -7.60 5.47
CA THR A 146 12.39 -8.17 6.75
C THR A 146 13.32 -7.77 7.89
N GLU A 147 14.64 -7.86 7.69
CA GLU A 147 15.62 -7.44 8.70
C GLU A 147 15.57 -5.93 8.97
N LEU A 148 15.41 -5.10 7.93
CA LEU A 148 15.25 -3.64 8.12
C LEU A 148 14.03 -3.32 9.00
N VAL A 149 12.88 -3.94 8.71
CA VAL A 149 11.65 -3.72 9.47
C VAL A 149 11.75 -4.26 10.90
N ASN A 150 12.29 -5.46 11.08
CA ASN A 150 12.36 -6.08 12.41
C ASN A 150 13.35 -5.37 13.34
N ASN A 151 14.49 -4.93 12.82
CA ASN A 151 15.55 -4.35 13.64
C ASN A 151 15.40 -2.83 13.84
N LEU A 152 14.90 -2.10 12.82
CA LEU A 152 14.87 -0.63 12.82
C LEU A 152 13.45 -0.05 12.80
N GLY A 153 12.43 -0.87 12.51
CA GLY A 153 11.05 -0.45 12.48
C GLY A 153 10.48 -0.17 13.87
N ARG A 154 9.75 0.94 14.01
CA ARG A 154 8.97 1.25 15.23
C ARG A 154 7.85 0.24 15.39
N GLU A 155 7.65 -0.23 16.62
CA GLU A 155 6.66 -1.26 16.95
C GLU A 155 5.25 -0.67 17.17
N ALA A 156 4.24 -1.30 16.57
CA ALA A 156 2.82 -1.06 16.81
C ALA A 156 2.34 -1.87 18.04
N ALA A 157 1.15 -1.54 18.55
CA ALA A 157 0.60 -2.19 19.74
C ALA A 157 0.34 -3.70 19.61
N ASP A 158 0.29 -4.23 18.39
CA ASP A 158 0.10 -5.65 18.08
C ASP A 158 1.43 -6.39 17.81
N GLY A 159 2.57 -5.75 18.06
CA GLY A 159 3.92 -6.31 17.89
C GLY A 159 4.44 -6.25 16.45
N ARG A 160 3.63 -5.85 15.46
CA ARG A 160 4.11 -5.61 14.10
C ARG A 160 4.92 -4.32 14.05
N ARG A 161 5.78 -4.18 13.04
CA ARG A 161 6.68 -3.03 12.89
C ARG A 161 6.44 -2.27 11.61
N ALA A 162 6.52 -0.94 11.68
CA ALA A 162 6.51 -0.08 10.51
C ALA A 162 7.84 -0.17 9.76
N PHE A 163 7.88 0.33 8.53
CA PHE A 163 9.16 0.57 7.86
C PHE A 163 9.98 1.60 8.65
N PRO A 164 11.32 1.47 8.75
CA PRO A 164 12.14 2.46 9.44
C PRO A 164 12.02 3.86 8.82
N THR A 165 12.18 4.89 9.64
CA THR A 165 12.33 6.27 9.17
C THR A 165 13.77 6.49 8.68
N PRO A 166 14.04 7.56 7.91
CA PRO A 166 15.41 7.89 7.50
C PRO A 166 16.40 8.07 8.66
N GLU A 167 15.92 8.49 9.83
CA GLU A 167 16.73 8.78 11.03
C GLU A 167 16.95 7.56 11.95
N ALA A 168 16.35 6.41 11.64
CA ALA A 168 16.40 5.20 12.46
C ALA A 168 17.77 4.50 12.46
#